data_AF-A0A7I9YEJ2-F1
#
_entry.id   AF-A0A7I9YEJ2-F1
#
_cell.length_a   1.000
_cell.length_b   1.000
_cell.length_c   1.000
_cell.angle_alpha   90.00
_cell.angle_beta   90.00
_cell.angle_gamma   90.00
#
_symmetry.space_group_name_H-M   'P 1'
#
loop_
_entity.id
_entity.type
_entity.pdbx_description
1 polymer ?
#
loop_
_entity_poly.entity_id
_entity_poly.type
_entity_poly.pdbx_seq_one_letter_code
_entity_poly.pdbx_strand_id
1 'polypeptide(L)'
;MTLTDAGPLIALIDADEADHETCVLTLRGLRLPLVTTWPAFTEAMYLLGRAGGSPGQQALWKLLTSRRLVLAELSPAVIERAAALMVKYADRPMDLADATLVALAEERGDRRIFTLDADFQVYRMHGRTRFEVVPG
;
A
#
# COMPACT_ATOMS: atom_id res chain seq x y z
N MET A 1 -11.81 4.86 -2.05
CA MET A 1 -11.31 3.53 -1.64
C MET A 1 -10.21 3.71 -0.63
N THR A 2 -9.78 2.66 0.05
CA THR A 2 -8.56 2.70 0.87
C THR A 2 -7.44 2.08 0.06
N LEU A 3 -6.46 2.90 -0.34
CA LEU A 3 -5.20 2.39 -0.87
C LEU A 3 -4.46 1.67 0.26
N THR A 4 -3.73 0.61 -0.05
CA THR A 4 -3.09 -0.24 0.95
C THR A 4 -1.70 -0.61 0.47
N ASP A 5 -0.75 -0.27 1.32
CA ASP A 5 0.67 -0.48 1.14
C ASP A 5 1.12 -1.87 1.60
N ALA A 6 2.36 -2.25 1.30
CA ALA A 6 2.94 -3.55 1.63
C ALA A 6 2.94 -3.82 3.15
N GLY A 7 3.36 -2.84 3.95
CA GLY A 7 3.48 -2.98 5.41
C GLY A 7 2.21 -3.52 6.08
N PRO A 8 1.04 -2.87 5.92
CA PRO A 8 -0.21 -3.39 6.43
C PRO A 8 -0.64 -4.75 5.87
N LEU A 9 -0.35 -5.05 4.61
CA LEU A 9 -0.66 -6.38 4.05
C LEU A 9 0.13 -7.48 4.77
N ILE A 10 1.39 -7.22 5.08
CA ILE A 10 2.26 -8.12 5.83
C ILE A 10 1.74 -8.25 7.26
N ALA A 11 1.56 -7.13 7.96
CA ALA A 11 1.10 -7.09 9.35
C ALA A 11 -0.29 -7.72 9.54
N LEU A 12 -1.18 -7.68 8.55
CA LEU A 12 -2.47 -8.37 8.62
C LEU A 12 -2.37 -9.90 8.54
N ILE A 13 -1.28 -10.42 7.98
CA ILE A 13 -1.09 -11.86 7.69
C ILE A 13 -0.14 -12.50 8.70
N ASP A 14 0.97 -11.83 8.99
CA ASP A 14 1.96 -12.29 9.95
C ASP A 14 1.55 -11.84 11.35
N ALA A 15 1.28 -12.81 12.23
CA ALA A 15 0.84 -12.56 13.60
C ALA A 15 2.02 -12.17 14.52
N ASP A 16 3.25 -12.39 14.08
CA ASP A 16 4.46 -12.04 14.83
C ASP A 16 4.93 -10.60 14.52
N GLU A 17 4.35 -9.93 13.51
CA GLU A 17 4.59 -8.51 13.22
C GLU A 17 4.12 -7.63 14.39
N ALA A 18 4.97 -6.67 14.78
CA ALA A 18 4.70 -5.81 15.92
C ALA A 18 3.40 -4.99 15.75
N ASP A 19 3.08 -4.62 14.52
CA ASP A 19 1.90 -3.84 14.17
C ASP A 19 0.66 -4.69 13.84
N HIS A 20 0.73 -6.02 14.02
CA HIS A 20 -0.37 -6.95 13.69
C HIS A 20 -1.70 -6.53 14.32
N GLU A 21 -1.73 -6.35 15.64
CA GLU A 21 -2.96 -5.99 16.36
C GLU A 21 -3.51 -4.64 15.90
N THR A 22 -2.63 -3.65 15.73
CA THR A 22 -2.99 -2.31 15.24
C THR A 22 -3.61 -2.38 13.85
N CYS A 23 -3.01 -3.13 12.94
CA CYS A 23 -3.51 -3.32 11.57
C CYS A 23 -4.85 -4.07 11.56
N VAL A 24 -5.01 -5.12 12.36
CA VAL A 24 -6.27 -5.88 12.48
C VAL A 24 -7.40 -4.99 13.03
N LEU A 25 -7.11 -4.18 14.05
CA LEU A 25 -8.09 -3.23 14.61
C LEU A 25 -8.47 -2.15 13.58
N THR A 26 -7.48 -1.58 12.90
CA THR A 26 -7.69 -0.57 11.85
C THR A 26 -8.57 -1.11 10.73
N LEU A 27 -8.31 -2.34 10.27
CA LEU A 27 -9.08 -2.99 9.20
C LEU A 27 -10.58 -3.08 9.50
N ARG A 28 -10.98 -3.21 10.77
CA ARG A 28 -12.41 -3.26 11.16
C ARG A 28 -13.16 -1.97 10.84
N GLY A 29 -12.45 -0.83 10.78
CA GLY A 29 -13.02 0.47 10.41
C GLY A 29 -12.94 0.78 8.91
N LEU A 30 -12.30 -0.07 8.11
CA LEU A 30 -12.10 0.17 6.68
C LEU A 30 -13.20 -0.48 5.85
N ARG A 31 -13.55 0.16 4.74
CA ARG A 31 -14.45 -0.42 3.73
C ARG A 31 -13.65 -1.33 2.81
N LEU A 32 -14.15 -2.54 2.61
CA LEU A 32 -13.61 -3.49 1.62
C LEU A 32 -14.27 -3.30 0.24
N PRO A 33 -13.58 -3.67 -0.85
CA PRO A 33 -12.20 -4.18 -0.88
C PRO A 33 -11.15 -3.10 -0.60
N LEU A 34 -10.01 -3.51 -0.04
CA LEU A 34 -8.79 -2.71 -0.07
C LEU A 34 -8.24 -2.67 -1.50
N VAL A 35 -7.47 -1.64 -1.83
CA VAL A 35 -6.86 -1.48 -3.16
C VAL A 35 -5.35 -1.36 -3.03
N THR A 36 -4.59 -2.10 -3.81
CA THR A 36 -3.13 -2.00 -3.84
C THR A 36 -2.61 -2.01 -5.28
N THR A 37 -1.30 -1.85 -5.47
CA THR A 37 -0.62 -1.91 -6.77
C THR A 37 0.26 -3.16 -6.87
N TRP A 38 0.63 -3.56 -8.08
CA TRP A 38 1.56 -4.68 -8.26
C TRP A 38 2.90 -4.50 -7.53
N PRO A 39 3.53 -3.31 -7.51
CA PRO A 39 4.75 -3.08 -6.74
C PRO A 39 4.59 -3.36 -5.23
N ALA A 40 3.60 -2.75 -4.56
CA ALA A 40 3.35 -2.98 -3.14
C ALA A 40 2.97 -4.45 -2.84
N PHE A 41 2.19 -5.07 -3.73
CA PHE A 41 1.85 -6.49 -3.61
C PHE A 41 3.07 -7.40 -3.78
N THR A 42 3.98 -7.06 -4.69
CA THR A 42 5.21 -7.84 -4.95
C THR A 42 6.16 -7.75 -3.76
N GLU A 43 6.29 -6.56 -3.17
CA GLU A 43 7.06 -6.36 -1.95
C GLU A 43 6.49 -7.17 -0.79
N ALA A 44 5.17 -7.11 -0.55
CA ALA A 44 4.51 -7.90 0.48
C ALA A 44 4.71 -9.41 0.24
N MET A 45 4.60 -9.88 -1.01
CA MET A 45 4.88 -11.28 -1.38
C MET A 45 6.32 -11.70 -1.06
N TYR A 46 7.28 -10.82 -1.35
CA TYR A 46 8.69 -11.06 -1.08
C TYR A 46 8.96 -11.17 0.42
N LEU A 47 8.47 -10.20 1.21
CA LEU A 47 8.70 -10.13 2.65
C LEU A 47 7.99 -11.26 3.41
N LEU A 48 6.73 -11.59 3.06
CA LEU A 48 6.04 -12.74 3.64
C LEU A 48 6.76 -14.06 3.33
N GLY A 49 7.31 -14.19 2.12
CA GLY A 49 8.12 -15.35 1.75
C GLY A 49 9.41 -15.46 2.57
N ARG A 50 10.00 -14.33 2.96
CA ARG A 50 11.19 -14.27 3.81
C ARG A 50 10.89 -14.55 5.29
N ALA A 51 9.77 -14.07 5.81
CA ALA A 51 9.40 -14.20 7.23
C ALA A 51 8.82 -15.59 7.55
N GLY A 52 7.78 -16.01 6.82
CA GLY A 52 7.01 -17.22 7.13
C GLY A 52 6.93 -18.24 5.98
N GLY A 53 7.55 -17.96 4.84
CA GLY A 53 7.54 -18.84 3.68
C GLY A 53 6.19 -18.88 2.94
N SER A 54 5.91 -20.02 2.30
CA SER A 54 4.73 -20.18 1.45
C SER A 54 3.37 -19.91 2.12
N PRO A 55 3.13 -20.24 3.41
CA PRO A 55 1.85 -19.96 4.06
C PRO A 55 1.45 -18.48 4.05
N GLY A 56 2.38 -17.56 4.31
CA GLY A 56 2.10 -16.11 4.27
C GLY A 56 1.74 -15.63 2.86
N GLN A 57 2.48 -16.09 1.85
CA GLN A 57 2.19 -15.80 0.46
C GLN A 57 0.82 -16.34 0.01
N GLN A 58 0.46 -17.56 0.45
CA GLN A 58 -0.85 -18.14 0.18
C GLN A 58 -1.98 -17.35 0.85
N ALA A 59 -1.77 -16.86 2.07
CA ALA A 59 -2.73 -15.98 2.74
C ALA A 59 -2.94 -14.66 1.97
N LEU A 60 -1.87 -14.06 1.43
CA LEU A 60 -1.96 -12.86 0.61
C LEU A 60 -2.73 -13.12 -0.71
N TRP A 61 -2.47 -14.25 -1.38
CA TRP A 61 -3.27 -14.68 -2.54
C TRP A 61 -4.74 -14.90 -2.18
N LYS A 62 -5.04 -15.39 -0.98
CA LYS A 62 -6.41 -15.57 -0.50
C LYS A 62 -7.14 -14.24 -0.39
N LEU A 63 -6.48 -13.14 -0.02
CA LEU A 63 -7.09 -11.81 0.00
C LEU A 63 -7.54 -11.37 -1.41
N LEU A 64 -6.74 -11.62 -2.45
CA LEU A 64 -7.10 -11.32 -3.83
C LEU A 64 -8.25 -12.20 -4.33
N THR A 65 -8.10 -13.52 -4.20
CA THR A 65 -9.08 -14.48 -4.72
C THR A 65 -10.44 -14.40 -4.02
N SER A 66 -10.46 -13.98 -2.75
CA SER A 66 -11.69 -13.67 -1.99
C SER A 66 -12.24 -12.25 -2.23
N ARG A 67 -11.60 -11.46 -3.10
CA ARG A 67 -11.96 -10.06 -3.42
C ARG A 67 -11.99 -9.14 -2.19
N ARG A 68 -11.19 -9.43 -1.17
CA ARG A 68 -10.95 -8.53 -0.02
C ARG A 68 -9.85 -7.50 -0.32
N LEU A 69 -8.96 -7.86 -1.24
CA LEU A 69 -7.95 -6.98 -1.83
C LEU A 69 -8.15 -6.96 -3.35
N VAL A 70 -7.94 -5.81 -3.98
CA VAL A 70 -7.98 -5.63 -5.42
C VAL A 70 -6.66 -5.02 -5.88
N LEU A 71 -6.07 -5.58 -6.94
CA LEU A 71 -4.95 -4.99 -7.65
C LEU A 71 -5.48 -3.95 -8.65
N ALA A 72 -5.05 -2.70 -8.49
CA ALA A 72 -5.37 -1.66 -9.44
C ALA A 72 -4.52 -1.81 -10.71
N GLU A 73 -5.19 -1.68 -11.87
CA GLU A 73 -4.50 -1.44 -13.13
C GLU A 73 -3.88 -0.03 -13.11
N LEU A 74 -2.62 0.06 -13.55
CA LEU A 74 -1.90 1.31 -13.65
C LEU A 74 -1.99 1.81 -15.09
N SER A 75 -2.56 2.99 -15.29
CA SER A 75 -2.58 3.64 -16.60
C SER A 75 -1.16 4.09 -16.99
N PRO A 76 -0.90 4.34 -18.29
CA PRO A 76 0.36 4.95 -18.72
C PRO A 76 0.67 6.26 -17.98
N ALA A 77 -0.36 7.08 -17.72
CA ALA A 77 -0.22 8.32 -16.96
C ALA A 77 0.22 8.07 -15.50
N VAL A 78 -0.31 7.03 -14.85
CA VAL A 78 0.14 6.63 -13.50
C VAL A 78 1.60 6.18 -13.51
N ILE A 79 2.03 5.45 -14.55
CA ILE A 79 3.43 5.00 -14.68
C ILE A 79 4.38 6.18 -14.86
N GLU A 80 4.07 7.09 -15.79
CA GLU A 80 4.86 8.32 -16.01
C GLU A 80 4.90 9.17 -14.73
N ARG A 81 3.77 9.25 -14.04
CA ARG A 81 3.67 10.04 -12.82
C ARG A 81 4.48 9.43 -11.68
N ALA A 82 4.45 8.11 -11.50
CA ALA A 82 5.26 7.41 -10.50
C ALA A 82 6.77 7.68 -10.73
N ALA A 83 7.24 7.59 -11.98
CA ALA A 83 8.64 7.90 -12.31
C ALA A 83 9.01 9.35 -11.95
N ALA A 84 8.13 10.31 -12.24
CA ALA A 84 8.34 11.72 -11.88
C ALA A 84 8.33 11.95 -10.35
N LEU A 85 7.51 11.19 -9.60
CA LEU A 85 7.45 11.27 -8.13
C LEU A 85 8.75 10.77 -7.49
N MET A 86 9.32 9.67 -7.98
CA MET A 86 10.61 9.16 -7.50
C MET A 86 11.75 10.18 -7.69
N VAL A 87 11.74 10.94 -8.80
CA VAL A 87 12.69 12.05 -9.00
C VAL A 87 12.40 13.19 -8.02
N LYS A 88 11.13 13.55 -7.84
CA LYS A 88 10.72 14.65 -6.96
C LYS A 88 11.12 14.42 -5.50
N TYR A 89 10.96 13.20 -5.01
CA TYR A 89 11.28 12.83 -3.63
C TYR A 89 12.65 12.16 -3.53
N ALA A 90 13.60 12.38 -4.45
CA ALA A 90 14.91 11.73 -4.37
C ALA A 90 15.70 12.02 -3.06
N ASP A 91 15.33 13.06 -2.32
CA ASP A 91 15.88 13.42 -1.00
C ASP A 91 15.34 12.55 0.16
N ARG A 92 14.25 11.80 -0.07
CA ARG A 92 13.67 10.79 0.82
C ARG A 92 13.36 9.56 -0.02
N PRO A 93 14.17 8.49 0.01
CA PRO A 93 14.14 7.46 -1.02
C PRO A 93 12.76 6.82 -1.18
N MET A 94 11.93 7.42 -2.04
CA MET A 94 10.63 6.94 -2.43
C MET A 94 10.84 5.74 -3.34
N ASP A 95 10.30 4.61 -2.94
CA ASP A 95 10.36 3.41 -3.75
C ASP A 95 9.23 3.37 -4.79
N LEU A 96 9.20 2.27 -5.56
CA LEU A 96 8.21 2.07 -6.60
C LEU A 96 6.80 1.77 -6.03
N ALA A 97 6.71 1.15 -4.86
CA ALA A 97 5.43 0.87 -4.20
C ALA A 97 4.74 2.18 -3.82
N ASP A 98 5.44 3.03 -3.09
CA ASP A 98 5.01 4.37 -2.72
C ASP A 98 4.63 5.20 -3.94
N ALA A 99 5.52 5.28 -4.92
CA ALA A 99 5.34 6.11 -6.10
C ALA A 99 4.07 5.72 -6.87
N THR A 100 3.81 4.41 -7.02
CA THR A 100 2.61 3.94 -7.72
C THR A 100 1.34 4.14 -6.90
N LEU A 101 1.38 4.01 -5.57
CA LEU A 101 0.23 4.31 -4.70
C LEU A 101 -0.11 5.81 -4.73
N VAL A 102 0.90 6.68 -4.66
CA VAL A 102 0.71 8.14 -4.72
C VAL A 102 0.18 8.56 -6.10
N ALA A 103 0.75 8.05 -7.19
CA ALA A 103 0.28 8.35 -8.54
C ALA A 103 -1.16 7.85 -8.78
N LEU A 104 -1.50 6.67 -8.27
CA LEU A 104 -2.86 6.13 -8.37
C LEU A 104 -3.85 6.95 -7.55
N ALA A 105 -3.46 7.40 -6.35
CA ALA A 105 -4.27 8.32 -5.54
C ALA A 105 -4.55 9.63 -6.27
N GLU A 106 -3.53 10.19 -6.93
CA GLU A 106 -3.67 11.39 -7.74
C GLU A 106 -4.66 11.22 -8.89
N GLU A 107 -4.63 10.07 -9.57
CA GLU A 107 -5.55 9.75 -10.68
C GLU A 107 -7.00 9.55 -10.21
N ARG A 108 -7.20 8.81 -9.11
CA ARG A 108 -8.54 8.42 -8.64
C ARG A 108 -9.17 9.40 -7.64
N GLY A 109 -8.38 10.29 -7.07
CA GLY A 109 -8.79 11.16 -5.97
C GLY A 109 -8.95 10.42 -4.63
N ASP A 110 -8.40 9.21 -4.51
CA ASP A 110 -8.47 8.39 -3.29
C ASP A 110 -7.48 8.90 -2.24
N ARG A 111 -7.99 9.58 -1.21
CA ARG A 111 -7.15 10.26 -0.20
C ARG A 111 -6.70 9.37 0.94
N ARG A 112 -7.37 8.25 1.17
CA ARG A 112 -7.11 7.37 2.31
C ARG A 112 -6.10 6.30 1.95
N ILE A 113 -5.06 6.19 2.76
CA ILE A 113 -4.05 5.16 2.62
C ILE A 113 -3.83 4.42 3.93
N PHE A 114 -3.89 3.10 3.85
CA PHE A 114 -3.46 2.19 4.89
C PHE A 114 -1.99 1.89 4.68
N THR A 115 -1.12 2.46 5.52
CA THR A 115 0.34 2.27 5.49
C THR A 115 0.90 2.45 6.90
N LEU A 116 2.05 1.81 7.15
CA LEU A 116 2.86 2.02 8.35
C LEU A 116 4.07 2.93 8.06
N ASP A 117 4.27 3.30 6.79
CA ASP A 117 5.34 4.20 6.39
C ASP A 117 5.00 5.66 6.71
N ALA A 118 5.90 6.30 7.45
CA ALA A 118 5.79 7.69 7.86
C ALA A 118 6.02 8.66 6.69
N ASP A 119 6.65 8.27 5.60
CA ASP A 119 6.89 9.16 4.46
C ASP A 119 5.59 9.57 3.75
N PHE A 120 4.50 8.80 3.88
CA PHE A 120 3.16 9.23 3.47
C PHE A 120 2.64 10.47 4.23
N GLN A 121 3.21 10.82 5.39
CA GLN A 121 2.94 12.09 6.08
C GLN A 121 3.60 13.29 5.37
N VAL A 122 4.63 13.04 4.56
CA VAL A 122 5.37 14.03 3.77
C VAL A 122 4.82 14.10 2.34
N TYR A 123 4.49 12.97 1.74
CA TYR A 123 3.96 12.92 0.38
C TYR A 123 2.67 13.74 0.23
N ARG A 124 2.50 14.33 -0.95
CA ARG A 124 1.35 15.17 -1.30
C ARG A 124 0.79 14.78 -2.65
N MET A 125 -0.51 14.46 -2.69
CA MET A 125 -1.25 14.33 -3.94
C MET A 125 -1.31 15.69 -4.64
N HIS A 126 -0.95 15.73 -5.91
CA HIS A 126 -0.84 16.93 -6.75
C HIS A 126 0.04 18.00 -6.10
N GLY A 127 0.99 17.59 -5.25
CA GLY A 127 1.87 18.49 -4.50
C GLY A 127 1.19 19.33 -3.40
N ARG A 128 -0.11 19.13 -3.13
CA ARG A 128 -0.89 20.01 -2.26
C ARG A 128 -1.66 19.26 -1.16
N THR A 129 -2.26 18.14 -1.50
CA THR A 129 -3.23 17.48 -0.61
C THR A 129 -2.55 16.38 0.20
N ARG A 130 -2.75 16.40 1.52
CA ARG A 130 -2.29 15.33 2.43
C ARG A 130 -3.14 14.08 2.30
N PHE A 131 -2.51 12.94 2.49
CA PHE A 131 -3.18 11.67 2.69
C PHE A 131 -3.89 11.62 4.05
N GLU A 132 -5.01 10.90 4.10
CA GLU A 132 -5.60 10.38 5.33
C GLU A 132 -4.90 9.05 5.63
N VAL A 133 -3.79 9.12 6.37
CA VAL A 133 -3.01 7.93 6.76
C VAL A 133 -3.75 7.19 7.88
N VAL A 134 -3.85 5.87 7.74
CA VAL A 134 -4.37 4.96 8.77
C VAL A 134 -3.41 3.77 8.91
N PRO A 135 -3.15 3.23 10.12
CA PRO A 135 -3.46 3.81 11.43
C PRO A 135 -2.83 5.20 11.58
N GLY A 136 -3.48 6.07 12.36
CA GLY A 136 -3.02 7.42 12.64
C GLY A 136 -2.59 7.61 14.08
#